data_AF-A0A1Z5K0A9-F1
#
_entry.id   AF-A0A1Z5K0A9-F1
#
_cell.length_a   1.000
_cell.length_b   1.000
_cell.length_c   1.000
_cell.angle_alpha   90.00
_cell.angle_beta   90.00
_cell.angle_gamma   90.00
#
_symmetry.space_group_name_H-M   'P 1'
#
loop_
_entity.id
_entity.type
_entity.pdbx_description
1 polymer ?
#
loop_
_entity_poly.entity_id
_entity_poly.type
_entity_poly.pdbx_seq_one_letter_code
_entity_poly.pdbx_strand_id
1 'polypeptide(L)'
;MRALNNHNNRLLFLLFWQLCCCCWTDGSSLAQQQQHENSFSQQRRKLRNKTFGNARVLVLLVRFTNHATRTLPPREHFEKLCQEQMAEYMKLQSYGQYNITGCDVTPWTTTTISETEFAAGERGFFNALDSSKFFTPILDQMSQDPTVDWSRYDDDQDSELDALLVFHSGYPSEGGDGSSCGEPSREDRVRSQAYWSSPFGAWTNDIVTLNGYAIASAYDGVCDLSRWVQLAVPAHEFLHTFETVDLYDSRNGFLGGLGGWDIMASSFGPVGDTMYPGSMSPWSRALTGWHKPKEVTGDGTYTLRPSNLYPDALMIAKGFPSREYLLLENRQPLDYDEMMFGDGGILIYHIDDTKFLQETPGYPGQEGWPINGNHYRVALLPADGLYDLEKGNNNGDATDLWTQGMVLRPGTGANYPNTDSYQGGIISPTGITIEIMSPSGMEMQVRITGIGPSPAPTEPPQPTASPTIDLSPAPTSVETTFAPTTLEPTTIAPTTLPPNTPEPTTLEPTVATTDEPSIAVASDEPTAIPEESSPSPSFIRRTEAPTATPVGAPTRSPVLAPVKTNQTTLEPNLNNSSVSGIESSSALSPLLWKATFFLSTVGGIFVINS
;
A
#
# COMPACT_ATOMS: atom_id res chain seq x y z
N MET A 1 -15.01 38.71 52.98
CA MET A 1 -16.14 39.58 53.40
C MET A 1 -17.14 39.65 52.26
N ARG A 2 -18.37 39.18 52.54
CA ARG A 2 -19.66 39.44 51.89
C ARG A 2 -19.89 39.11 50.40
N ALA A 3 -20.94 38.30 50.24
CA ALA A 3 -21.67 37.88 49.05
C ALA A 3 -22.31 39.01 48.22
N LEU A 4 -22.62 38.71 46.96
CA LEU A 4 -24.00 38.72 46.42
C LEU A 4 -24.08 38.06 45.03
N ASN A 5 -25.05 37.17 44.90
CA ASN A 5 -25.54 36.50 43.69
C ASN A 5 -25.99 37.50 42.60
N ASN A 6 -25.88 37.09 41.33
CA ASN A 6 -27.06 37.17 40.45
C ASN A 6 -27.00 36.19 39.26
N HIS A 7 -28.04 35.36 39.20
CA HIS A 7 -28.45 34.57 38.04
C HIS A 7 -28.89 35.51 36.90
N ASN A 8 -28.23 35.43 35.74
CA ASN A 8 -28.79 35.71 34.41
C ASN A 8 -27.68 35.58 33.37
N ASN A 9 -27.49 34.37 32.82
CA ASN A 9 -26.82 34.18 31.51
C ASN A 9 -26.94 32.75 30.93
N ARG A 10 -27.96 31.98 31.33
CA ARG A 10 -28.20 30.63 30.78
C ARG A 10 -29.51 30.48 30.01
N LEU A 11 -30.19 31.57 29.67
CA LEU A 11 -31.43 31.53 28.87
C LEU A 11 -31.35 32.20 27.48
N LEU A 12 -30.21 32.76 27.08
CA LEU A 12 -30.08 33.42 25.76
C LEU A 12 -29.46 32.56 24.65
N PHE A 13 -28.91 31.37 24.97
CA PHE A 13 -28.27 30.50 23.97
C PHE A 13 -29.13 29.29 23.53
N LEU A 14 -30.31 29.09 24.14
CA LEU A 14 -31.21 27.98 23.81
C LEU A 14 -32.44 28.40 22.99
N LEU A 15 -32.57 29.69 22.63
CA LEU A 15 -33.69 30.21 21.83
C LEU A 15 -33.31 30.58 20.39
N PHE A 16 -32.03 30.49 20.01
CA PHE A 16 -31.57 30.75 18.63
C PHE A 16 -31.43 29.50 17.77
N TRP A 17 -31.56 28.28 18.34
CA TRP A 17 -31.42 27.04 17.57
C TRP A 17 -32.74 26.33 17.27
N GLN A 18 -33.86 26.76 17.88
CA GLN A 18 -35.15 26.06 17.77
C GLN A 18 -36.23 26.82 16.97
N LEU A 19 -35.85 27.90 16.27
CA LEU A 19 -36.74 28.68 15.40
C LEU A 19 -36.38 28.62 13.90
N CYS A 20 -35.33 27.89 13.50
CA CYS A 20 -34.99 27.69 12.07
C CYS A 20 -35.49 26.39 11.44
N CYS A 21 -36.18 25.50 12.18
CA CYS A 21 -36.63 24.20 11.63
C CYS A 21 -38.07 24.18 11.10
N CYS A 22 -38.78 25.31 11.02
CA CYS A 22 -40.16 25.34 10.53
C CYS A 22 -40.40 26.46 9.53
N CYS A 23 -39.71 26.44 8.39
CA CYS A 23 -40.18 26.93 7.09
C CYS A 23 -39.03 26.82 6.09
N TRP A 24 -39.04 25.77 5.27
CA TRP A 24 -38.63 25.83 3.86
C TRP A 24 -38.87 24.44 3.25
N THR A 25 -39.99 24.34 2.54
CA THR A 25 -40.16 23.30 1.53
C THR A 25 -39.92 24.00 0.20
N ASP A 26 -38.69 23.98 -0.29
CA ASP A 26 -38.37 24.42 -1.65
C ASP A 26 -37.18 23.61 -2.16
N GLY A 27 -37.32 23.03 -3.36
CA GLY A 27 -36.31 22.21 -4.05
C GLY A 27 -35.03 22.96 -4.47
N SER A 28 -34.80 24.17 -3.94
CA SER A 28 -33.62 25.00 -4.16
C SER A 28 -32.44 24.64 -3.24
N SER A 29 -32.70 24.02 -2.08
CA SER A 29 -31.66 23.64 -1.11
C SER A 29 -30.81 22.47 -1.59
N LEU A 30 -31.42 21.45 -2.22
CA LEU A 30 -30.69 20.30 -2.77
C LEU A 30 -29.80 20.69 -3.95
N ALA A 31 -30.25 21.60 -4.82
CA ALA A 31 -29.44 22.10 -5.92
C ALA A 31 -28.25 22.95 -5.46
N GLN A 32 -28.42 23.78 -4.42
CA GLN A 32 -27.32 24.54 -3.81
C GLN A 32 -26.35 23.64 -3.03
N GLN A 33 -26.86 22.64 -2.32
CA GLN A 33 -26.03 21.67 -1.60
C GLN A 33 -25.24 20.81 -2.59
N GLN A 34 -25.84 20.40 -3.70
CA GLN A 34 -25.16 19.70 -4.77
C GLN A 34 -24.17 20.60 -5.53
N GLN A 35 -24.47 21.89 -5.72
CA GLN A 35 -23.49 22.85 -6.27
C GLN A 35 -22.31 23.10 -5.34
N HIS A 36 -22.54 23.15 -4.02
CA HIS A 36 -21.47 23.22 -3.02
C HIS A 36 -20.66 21.93 -2.94
N GLU A 37 -21.28 20.76 -2.97
CA GLU A 37 -20.59 19.47 -3.04
C GLU A 37 -19.81 19.32 -4.35
N ASN A 38 -20.36 19.80 -5.47
CA ASN A 38 -19.68 19.86 -6.76
C ASN A 38 -18.50 20.84 -6.75
N SER A 39 -18.61 22.00 -6.09
CA SER A 39 -17.49 22.94 -6.00
C SER A 39 -16.40 22.44 -5.04
N PHE A 40 -16.76 21.85 -3.90
CA PHE A 40 -15.80 21.22 -2.98
C PHE A 40 -15.15 19.97 -3.56
N SER A 41 -15.86 19.18 -4.37
CA SER A 41 -15.28 18.03 -5.09
C SER A 41 -14.42 18.46 -6.27
N GLN A 42 -14.77 19.54 -6.98
CA GLN A 42 -13.90 20.15 -7.99
C GLN A 42 -12.64 20.74 -7.37
N GLN A 43 -12.75 21.42 -6.23
CA GLN A 43 -11.62 21.99 -5.52
C GLN A 43 -10.73 20.90 -4.88
N ARG A 44 -11.30 19.77 -4.46
CA ARG A 44 -10.54 18.57 -4.09
C ARG A 44 -9.87 17.91 -5.29
N ARG A 45 -10.53 17.81 -6.45
CA ARG A 45 -9.96 17.26 -7.69
C ARG A 45 -8.74 18.04 -8.16
N LYS A 46 -8.78 19.37 -8.09
CA LYS A 46 -7.67 20.27 -8.46
C LYS A 46 -6.42 20.18 -7.57
N LEU A 47 -6.44 19.37 -6.50
CA LEU A 47 -5.31 19.25 -5.58
C LEU A 47 -4.74 17.83 -5.55
N ARG A 48 -5.16 16.97 -6.47
CA ARG A 48 -4.89 15.53 -6.46
C ARG A 48 -4.16 15.13 -7.71
N ASN A 49 -3.30 14.12 -7.59
CA ASN A 49 -2.76 13.47 -8.77
C ASN A 49 -3.88 12.77 -9.53
N LYS A 50 -3.75 12.76 -10.86
CA LYS A 50 -4.64 12.04 -11.76
C LYS A 50 -4.68 10.56 -11.42
N THR A 51 -5.88 10.01 -11.24
CA THR A 51 -6.08 8.59 -10.89
C THR A 51 -6.51 7.72 -12.08
N PHE A 52 -6.86 8.29 -13.23
CA PHE A 52 -7.35 7.54 -14.40
C PHE A 52 -6.68 8.01 -15.69
N GLY A 53 -6.64 7.16 -16.72
CA GLY A 53 -6.13 7.48 -18.04
C GLY A 53 -4.63 7.27 -18.14
N ASN A 54 -4.00 8.06 -19.00
CA ASN A 54 -2.57 8.01 -19.22
C ASN A 54 -1.87 9.00 -18.28
N ALA A 55 -0.68 8.62 -17.83
CA ALA A 55 0.22 9.51 -17.13
C ALA A 55 1.63 9.35 -17.67
N ARG A 56 2.37 10.44 -17.68
CA ARG A 56 3.82 10.45 -17.91
C ARG A 56 4.50 10.79 -16.60
N VAL A 57 5.35 9.87 -16.13
CA VAL A 57 5.99 10.00 -14.81
C VAL A 57 7.30 10.76 -14.96
N LEU A 58 7.45 11.86 -14.23
CA LEU A 58 8.75 12.50 -14.01
C LEU A 58 9.48 11.76 -12.88
N VAL A 59 10.66 11.22 -13.17
CA VAL A 59 11.49 10.54 -12.17
C VAL A 59 12.74 11.39 -11.87
N LEU A 60 12.80 11.98 -10.68
CA LEU A 60 13.93 12.80 -10.26
C LEU A 60 14.96 11.98 -9.49
N LEU A 61 16.21 12.00 -9.97
CA LEU A 61 17.35 11.41 -9.27
C LEU A 61 18.13 12.49 -8.50
N VAL A 62 18.02 12.48 -7.18
CA VAL A 62 18.49 13.57 -6.30
C VAL A 62 19.67 13.13 -5.42
N ARG A 63 20.83 13.72 -5.68
CA ARG A 63 22.05 13.50 -4.90
C ARG A 63 22.19 14.54 -3.78
N PHE A 64 22.35 14.12 -2.54
CA PHE A 64 22.67 15.05 -1.45
C PHE A 64 24.12 15.52 -1.53
N THR A 65 24.42 16.72 -1.02
CA THR A 65 25.77 17.33 -1.14
C THR A 65 26.86 16.47 -0.51
N ASN A 66 26.57 15.80 0.61
CA ASN A 66 27.47 14.90 1.31
C ASN A 66 27.62 13.51 0.64
N HIS A 67 26.90 13.24 -0.45
CA HIS A 67 27.00 11.99 -1.22
C HIS A 67 27.79 12.17 -2.54
N ALA A 68 28.61 13.21 -2.64
CA ALA A 68 29.37 13.53 -3.86
C ALA A 68 30.25 12.36 -4.39
N THR A 69 30.79 11.54 -3.48
CA THR A 69 31.64 10.38 -3.79
C THR A 69 30.91 9.04 -3.68
N ARG A 70 29.61 9.04 -3.38
CA ARG A 70 28.83 7.80 -3.25
C ARG A 70 28.65 7.16 -4.63
N THR A 71 28.86 5.85 -4.73
CA THR A 71 28.48 5.07 -5.90
C THR A 71 26.97 5.05 -6.00
N LEU A 72 26.40 5.52 -7.11
CA LEU A 72 24.95 5.60 -7.31
C LEU A 72 24.49 4.60 -8.38
N PRO A 73 23.25 4.06 -8.29
CA PRO A 73 22.70 3.24 -9.35
C PRO A 73 22.67 4.03 -10.67
N PRO A 74 22.95 3.38 -11.82
CA PRO A 74 22.88 4.04 -13.11
C PRO A 74 21.43 4.48 -13.41
N ARG A 75 21.29 5.55 -14.18
CA ARG A 75 19.98 6.08 -14.63
C ARG A 75 19.12 4.99 -15.28
N GLU A 76 19.74 4.11 -16.06
CA GLU A 76 19.11 2.98 -16.76
C GLU A 76 18.32 2.05 -15.81
N HIS A 77 18.77 1.90 -14.56
CA HIS A 77 18.06 1.13 -13.55
C HIS A 77 16.66 1.72 -13.27
N PHE A 78 16.59 3.03 -13.09
CA PHE A 78 15.33 3.73 -12.81
C PHE A 78 14.43 3.85 -14.05
N GLU A 79 15.02 3.91 -15.25
CA GLU A 79 14.27 3.83 -16.51
C GLU A 79 13.55 2.49 -16.59
N LYS A 80 14.25 1.38 -16.32
CA LYS A 80 13.66 0.04 -16.29
C LYS A 80 12.61 -0.10 -15.19
N LEU A 81 12.92 0.33 -13.96
CA LEU A 81 12.01 0.28 -12.83
C LEU A 81 10.70 1.00 -13.14
N CYS A 82 10.75 2.20 -13.73
CA CYS A 82 9.56 2.97 -14.03
C CYS A 82 8.80 2.46 -15.26
N GLN A 83 9.49 2.22 -16.38
CA GLN A 83 8.85 1.92 -17.67
C GLN A 83 8.37 0.48 -17.78
N GLU A 84 9.00 -0.45 -17.07
CA GLU A 84 8.61 -1.87 -17.08
C GLU A 84 7.82 -2.19 -15.81
N GLN A 85 8.47 -2.14 -14.64
CA GLN A 85 7.91 -2.72 -13.41
C GLN A 85 6.77 -1.88 -12.84
N MET A 86 6.97 -0.58 -12.62
CA MET A 86 5.92 0.31 -12.11
C MET A 86 4.76 0.42 -13.09
N ALA A 87 5.05 0.52 -14.39
CA ALA A 87 4.02 0.59 -15.42
C ALA A 87 3.13 -0.66 -15.45
N GLU A 88 3.73 -1.85 -15.39
CA GLU A 88 3.00 -3.12 -15.32
C GLU A 88 2.21 -3.23 -14.02
N TYR A 89 2.84 -2.94 -12.88
CA TYR A 89 2.20 -2.98 -11.57
C TYR A 89 0.97 -2.07 -11.50
N MET A 90 1.10 -0.79 -11.85
CA MET A 90 0.00 0.16 -11.79
C MET A 90 -1.13 -0.20 -12.76
N LYS A 91 -0.80 -0.76 -13.93
CA LYS A 91 -1.79 -1.25 -14.89
C LYS A 91 -2.60 -2.42 -14.31
N LEU A 92 -1.95 -3.38 -13.66
CA LEU A 92 -2.63 -4.53 -13.04
C LEU A 92 -3.48 -4.10 -11.83
N GLN A 93 -2.94 -3.27 -10.94
CA GLN A 93 -3.69 -2.80 -9.76
C GLN A 93 -4.89 -1.93 -10.14
N SER A 94 -4.80 -1.17 -11.24
CA SER A 94 -5.90 -0.33 -11.73
C SER A 94 -6.87 -1.03 -12.68
N TYR A 95 -6.65 -2.31 -13.01
CA TYR A 95 -7.39 -3.01 -14.08
C TYR A 95 -7.33 -2.28 -15.44
N GLY A 96 -6.17 -1.68 -15.75
CA GLY A 96 -5.93 -0.92 -16.98
C GLY A 96 -6.53 0.49 -16.99
N GLN A 97 -7.07 0.96 -15.87
CA GLN A 97 -7.64 2.31 -15.77
C GLN A 97 -6.59 3.39 -15.59
N TYR A 98 -5.40 3.07 -15.10
CA TYR A 98 -4.26 3.98 -15.01
C TYR A 98 -3.06 3.37 -15.75
N ASN A 99 -2.53 4.10 -16.73
CA ASN A 99 -1.47 3.63 -17.59
C ASN A 99 -0.29 4.60 -17.57
N ILE A 100 0.87 4.14 -17.12
CA ILE A 100 2.13 4.86 -17.27
C ILE A 100 2.57 4.71 -18.74
N THR A 101 2.51 5.80 -19.49
CA THR A 101 2.81 5.81 -20.95
C THR A 101 4.21 6.27 -21.28
N GLY A 102 4.94 6.77 -20.27
CA GLY A 102 6.35 7.09 -20.39
C GLY A 102 6.93 7.54 -19.05
N CYS A 103 8.24 7.39 -18.92
CA CYS A 103 8.99 7.86 -17.78
C CYS A 103 10.17 8.70 -18.24
N ASP A 104 10.23 9.93 -17.75
CA ASP A 104 11.34 10.84 -18.00
C ASP A 104 12.23 10.83 -16.75
N VAL A 105 13.29 10.03 -16.79
CA VAL A 105 14.25 9.95 -15.68
C VAL A 105 15.29 11.05 -15.85
N THR A 106 15.62 11.80 -14.80
CA THR A 106 16.67 12.81 -14.86
C THR A 106 18.05 12.18 -14.65
N PRO A 107 19.16 12.81 -15.08
CA PRO A 107 20.46 12.48 -14.51
C PRO A 107 20.48 12.76 -13.01
N TRP A 108 21.37 12.09 -12.28
CA TRP A 108 21.66 12.40 -10.88
C TRP A 108 22.10 13.86 -10.74
N THR A 109 21.29 14.66 -10.04
CA THR A 109 21.56 16.09 -9.83
C THR A 109 21.80 16.35 -8.35
N THR A 110 22.88 17.07 -8.02
CA THR A 110 23.18 17.41 -6.63
C THR A 110 22.26 18.53 -6.15
N THR A 111 21.53 18.30 -5.07
CA THR A 111 20.77 19.36 -4.38
C THR A 111 21.70 20.28 -3.56
N THR A 112 21.15 21.32 -2.95
CA THR A 112 21.90 22.31 -2.17
C THR A 112 22.12 21.92 -0.70
N ILE A 113 21.50 20.83 -0.24
CA ILE A 113 21.47 20.40 1.17
C ILE A 113 22.13 19.01 1.35
N SER A 114 22.69 18.75 2.53
CA SER A 114 23.17 17.40 2.89
C SER A 114 22.02 16.53 3.39
N GLU A 115 22.16 15.20 3.32
CA GLU A 115 21.10 14.29 3.80
C GLU A 115 20.79 14.52 5.27
N THR A 116 21.82 14.55 6.12
CA THR A 116 21.69 14.74 7.57
C THR A 116 21.04 16.08 7.91
N GLU A 117 21.41 17.16 7.21
CA GLU A 117 20.81 18.48 7.42
C GLU A 117 19.33 18.51 7.02
N PHE A 118 18.97 17.85 5.93
CA PHE A 118 17.57 17.74 5.51
C PHE A 118 16.77 16.82 6.44
N ALA A 119 17.35 15.68 6.84
CA ALA A 119 16.70 14.71 7.71
C ALA A 119 16.41 15.29 9.09
N ALA A 120 17.30 16.17 9.58
CA ALA A 120 17.15 16.98 10.78
C ALA A 120 16.81 16.19 12.06
N GLY A 121 17.26 14.93 12.16
CA GLY A 121 16.92 14.01 13.25
C GLY A 121 15.46 13.50 13.22
N GLU A 122 14.67 13.92 12.24
CA GLU A 122 13.25 13.61 12.06
C GLU A 122 13.04 12.70 10.83
N ARG A 123 14.09 12.01 10.39
CA ARG A 123 14.08 11.09 9.23
C ARG A 123 13.66 11.75 7.92
N GLY A 124 13.75 13.08 7.83
CA GLY A 124 13.25 13.85 6.70
C GLY A 124 11.73 13.72 6.49
N PHE A 125 10.98 13.28 7.51
CA PHE A 125 9.56 12.99 7.43
C PHE A 125 8.74 14.20 7.91
N PHE A 126 8.33 15.05 6.97
CA PHE A 126 7.65 16.32 7.26
C PHE A 126 6.24 16.38 6.65
N ASN A 127 5.69 17.59 6.51
CA ASN A 127 4.51 17.80 5.65
C ASN A 127 4.93 17.88 4.17
N ALA A 128 3.96 17.80 3.26
CA ALA A 128 4.19 17.79 1.81
C ALA A 128 5.00 19.01 1.28
N LEU A 129 4.91 20.19 1.91
CA LEU A 129 5.71 21.32 1.47
C LEU A 129 7.16 21.16 1.93
N ASP A 130 7.38 20.84 3.19
CA ASP A 130 8.71 20.73 3.78
C ASP A 130 9.51 19.53 3.22
N SER A 131 8.84 18.39 3.02
CA SER A 131 9.46 17.19 2.44
C SER A 131 9.89 17.40 0.98
N SER A 132 9.35 18.41 0.29
CA SER A 132 9.73 18.73 -1.09
C SER A 132 11.04 19.53 -1.22
N LYS A 133 11.45 20.23 -0.15
CA LYS A 133 12.50 21.27 -0.20
C LYS A 133 13.87 20.79 -0.68
N PHE A 134 14.18 19.49 -0.54
CA PHE A 134 15.45 18.97 -1.02
C PHE A 134 15.47 18.73 -2.54
N PHE A 135 14.33 18.63 -3.22
CA PHE A 135 14.28 18.41 -4.67
C PHE A 135 13.72 19.59 -5.46
N THR A 136 12.96 20.50 -4.83
CA THR A 136 12.42 21.68 -5.54
C THR A 136 13.47 22.59 -6.19
N PRO A 137 14.70 22.78 -5.66
CA PRO A 137 15.73 23.54 -6.39
C PRO A 137 16.11 22.92 -7.74
N ILE A 138 15.96 21.59 -7.89
CA ILE A 138 16.22 20.89 -9.14
C ILE A 138 15.06 21.15 -10.12
N LEU A 139 13.82 21.13 -9.64
CA LEU A 139 12.65 21.51 -10.43
C LEU A 139 12.72 22.97 -10.89
N ASP A 140 13.17 23.89 -10.03
CA ASP A 140 13.42 25.30 -10.37
C ASP A 140 14.49 25.47 -11.45
N GLN A 141 15.54 24.64 -11.43
CA GLN A 141 16.55 24.64 -12.49
C GLN A 141 15.97 24.10 -13.81
N MET A 142 15.18 23.02 -13.74
CA MET A 142 14.53 22.44 -14.91
C MET A 142 13.51 23.39 -15.53
N SER A 143 12.79 24.18 -14.73
CA SER A 143 11.79 25.14 -15.24
C SER A 143 12.41 26.32 -15.99
N GLN A 144 13.70 26.58 -15.77
CA GLN A 144 14.47 27.59 -16.52
C GLN A 144 15.03 27.06 -17.84
N ASP A 145 15.00 25.75 -18.08
CA ASP A 145 15.44 25.15 -19.33
C ASP A 145 14.30 25.17 -20.37
N PRO A 146 14.42 25.99 -21.44
CA PRO A 146 13.35 26.12 -22.43
C PRO A 146 13.15 24.85 -23.28
N THR A 147 14.00 23.83 -23.12
CA THR A 147 13.85 22.53 -23.79
C THR A 147 12.94 21.56 -23.02
N VAL A 148 12.64 21.85 -21.75
CA VAL A 148 11.71 21.06 -20.94
C VAL A 148 10.28 21.51 -21.24
N ASP A 149 9.57 20.67 -21.99
CA ASP A 149 8.13 20.82 -22.19
C ASP A 149 7.38 20.30 -20.96
N TRP A 150 6.85 21.20 -20.13
CA TRP A 150 6.10 20.84 -18.93
C TRP A 150 4.67 20.37 -19.21
N SER A 151 4.10 20.73 -20.36
CA SER A 151 2.72 20.36 -20.71
C SER A 151 2.54 18.85 -20.90
N ARG A 152 3.63 18.11 -21.16
CA ARG A 152 3.61 16.64 -21.27
C ARG A 152 3.39 15.91 -19.94
N TYR A 153 3.51 16.60 -18.81
CA TYR A 153 3.29 16.04 -17.47
C TYR A 153 1.91 16.40 -16.88
N ASP A 154 1.04 17.00 -17.70
CA ASP A 154 -0.33 17.40 -17.39
C ASP A 154 -1.23 16.86 -18.53
N ASP A 155 -1.43 15.53 -18.54
CA ASP A 155 -2.12 14.84 -19.65
C ASP A 155 -3.62 15.15 -19.67
N ASP A 156 -4.24 15.55 -18.55
CA ASP A 156 -5.65 15.98 -18.51
C ASP A 156 -5.88 17.50 -18.52
N GLN A 157 -4.81 18.30 -18.64
CA GLN A 157 -4.82 19.76 -18.84
C GLN A 157 -5.48 20.52 -17.69
N ASP A 158 -5.29 20.05 -16.45
CA ASP A 158 -5.82 20.69 -15.26
C ASP A 158 -4.80 21.64 -14.58
N SER A 159 -3.62 21.80 -15.18
CA SER A 159 -2.48 22.59 -14.69
C SER A 159 -1.82 21.99 -13.45
N GLU A 160 -1.98 20.70 -13.21
CA GLU A 160 -1.30 19.92 -12.19
C GLU A 160 -0.30 18.94 -12.81
N LEU A 161 0.77 18.64 -12.10
CA LEU A 161 1.75 17.63 -12.49
C LEU A 161 1.20 16.25 -12.09
N ASP A 162 0.90 15.42 -13.09
CA ASP A 162 0.20 14.13 -12.93
C ASP A 162 0.92 13.14 -12.00
N ALA A 163 2.24 13.01 -12.16
CA ALA A 163 3.04 12.01 -11.47
C ALA A 163 4.51 12.40 -11.30
N LEU A 164 4.95 12.51 -10.05
CA LEU A 164 6.35 12.70 -9.67
C LEU A 164 6.81 11.59 -8.72
N LEU A 165 7.93 10.94 -9.08
CA LEU A 165 8.64 9.99 -8.24
C LEU A 165 10.09 10.46 -8.03
N VAL A 166 10.49 10.63 -6.77
CA VAL A 166 11.80 11.16 -6.40
C VAL A 166 12.63 10.05 -5.76
N PHE A 167 13.81 9.77 -6.32
CA PHE A 167 14.79 8.88 -5.71
C PHE A 167 15.93 9.67 -5.10
N HIS A 168 16.20 9.47 -3.82
CA HIS A 168 17.33 10.10 -3.14
C HIS A 168 18.54 9.16 -3.04
N SER A 169 19.73 9.74 -3.10
CA SER A 169 21.03 9.04 -3.01
C SER A 169 21.37 8.41 -1.65
N GLY A 170 20.51 8.54 -0.64
CA GLY A 170 20.74 8.03 0.71
C GLY A 170 20.13 6.64 0.92
N TYR A 171 20.57 5.92 1.94
CA TYR A 171 19.92 4.65 2.34
C TYR A 171 18.57 4.93 3.02
N PRO A 172 17.56 4.05 2.87
CA PRO A 172 16.25 4.23 3.48
C PRO A 172 16.33 4.26 5.00
N SER A 173 15.74 5.29 5.64
CA SER A 173 15.64 5.38 7.11
C SER A 173 14.85 4.21 7.73
N GLU A 174 13.92 3.63 6.99
CA GLU A 174 13.16 2.43 7.35
C GLU A 174 13.99 1.15 7.30
N GLY A 175 15.15 1.14 6.64
CA GLY A 175 16.02 -0.03 6.46
C GLY A 175 16.82 -0.47 7.69
N GLY A 176 16.65 0.18 8.85
CA GLY A 176 17.40 -0.10 10.09
C GLY A 176 18.51 0.91 10.35
N ASP A 177 19.41 0.66 11.30
CA ASP A 177 20.51 1.57 11.65
C ASP A 177 21.74 1.35 10.73
N GLY A 178 22.40 2.44 10.35
CA GLY A 178 23.61 2.45 9.51
C GLY A 178 24.92 2.58 10.28
N SER A 179 24.86 2.81 11.60
CA SER A 179 26.04 3.09 12.42
C SER A 179 27.12 1.99 12.35
N SER A 180 26.71 0.73 12.14
CA SER A 180 27.60 -0.44 12.03
C SER A 180 28.55 -0.39 10.83
N CYS A 181 28.22 0.37 9.79
CA CYS A 181 29.02 0.53 8.57
C CYS A 181 29.50 1.97 8.34
N GLY A 182 29.41 2.83 9.38
CA GLY A 182 29.82 4.23 9.29
C GLY A 182 28.81 5.13 8.54
N GLU A 183 27.61 4.63 8.28
CA GLU A 183 26.50 5.42 7.74
C GLU A 183 25.76 6.16 8.87
N PRO A 184 25.10 7.31 8.58
CA PRO A 184 24.33 8.02 9.58
C PRO A 184 23.23 7.15 10.21
N SER A 185 22.84 7.54 11.43
CA SER A 185 21.71 6.96 12.14
C SER A 185 20.45 7.01 11.27
N ARG A 186 19.44 6.19 11.56
CA ARG A 186 18.19 6.25 10.81
C ARG A 186 17.50 7.61 10.93
N GLU A 187 17.62 8.29 12.08
CA GLU A 187 17.09 9.63 12.34
C GLU A 187 17.69 10.69 11.41
N ASP A 188 18.91 10.47 10.93
CA ASP A 188 19.67 11.37 10.06
C ASP A 188 19.63 10.97 8.57
N ARG A 189 18.71 10.09 8.19
CA ARG A 189 18.47 9.65 6.81
C ARG A 189 17.04 9.88 6.39
N VAL A 190 16.79 9.98 5.09
CA VAL A 190 15.43 10.20 4.60
C VAL A 190 14.64 8.90 4.60
N ARG A 191 13.43 8.96 5.17
CA ARG A 191 12.42 7.91 5.09
C ARG A 191 11.70 8.03 3.75
N SER A 192 11.42 6.90 3.11
CA SER A 192 10.45 6.86 2.01
C SER A 192 9.09 7.35 2.49
N GLN A 193 8.42 8.16 1.67
CA GLN A 193 7.18 8.86 2.02
C GLN A 193 6.48 9.40 0.77
N ALA A 194 5.18 9.63 0.86
CA ALA A 194 4.41 10.20 -0.23
C ALA A 194 3.24 11.05 0.26
N TYR A 195 2.74 11.87 -0.65
CA TYR A 195 1.60 12.76 -0.43
C TYR A 195 0.69 12.74 -1.66
N TRP A 196 -0.62 12.68 -1.43
CA TRP A 196 -1.63 12.83 -2.48
C TRP A 196 -1.97 14.30 -2.78
N SER A 197 -1.64 15.21 -1.85
CA SER A 197 -1.84 16.65 -2.04
C SER A 197 -0.91 17.49 -1.17
N SER A 198 -0.63 18.70 -1.64
CA SER A 198 -0.01 19.77 -0.87
C SER A 198 -0.95 20.98 -0.91
N PRO A 199 -1.64 21.36 0.19
CA PRO A 199 -2.66 22.42 0.17
C PRO A 199 -2.21 23.80 -0.34
N PHE A 200 -0.91 24.01 -0.56
CA PHE A 200 -0.31 25.24 -1.08
C PHE A 200 0.51 25.02 -2.37
N GLY A 201 0.47 23.82 -2.95
CA GLY A 201 1.45 23.36 -3.93
C GLY A 201 2.81 23.11 -3.27
N ALA A 202 3.38 21.92 -3.45
CA ALA A 202 4.75 21.64 -3.06
C ALA A 202 5.76 22.43 -3.93
N TRP A 203 5.37 22.67 -5.18
CA TRP A 203 6.14 23.44 -6.15
C TRP A 203 5.21 23.93 -7.28
N THR A 204 5.58 24.98 -8.01
CA THR A 204 4.80 25.46 -9.16
C THR A 204 5.71 26.19 -10.15
N ASN A 205 5.35 26.13 -11.43
CA ASN A 205 5.90 26.99 -12.47
C ASN A 205 4.76 27.63 -13.30
N ASP A 206 5.08 28.22 -14.45
CA ASP A 206 4.09 28.89 -15.30
C ASP A 206 3.05 27.94 -15.94
N ILE A 207 3.26 26.61 -15.90
CA ILE A 207 2.44 25.60 -16.58
C ILE A 207 1.77 24.63 -15.61
N VAL A 208 2.51 24.09 -14.65
CA VAL A 208 2.04 23.03 -13.74
C VAL A 208 2.29 23.36 -12.28
N THR A 209 1.41 22.86 -11.41
CA THR A 209 1.59 22.81 -9.96
C THR A 209 1.86 21.38 -9.52
N LEU A 210 2.79 21.20 -8.57
CA LEU A 210 3.05 19.92 -7.94
C LEU A 210 2.26 19.82 -6.65
N ASN A 211 1.28 18.91 -6.61
CA ASN A 211 0.51 18.63 -5.40
C ASN A 211 0.91 17.30 -4.76
N GLY A 212 0.75 16.18 -5.47
CA GLY A 212 1.10 14.86 -4.98
C GLY A 212 2.40 14.34 -5.58
N TYR A 213 3.18 13.64 -4.76
CA TYR A 213 4.46 13.05 -5.16
C TYR A 213 4.87 11.92 -4.20
N ALA A 214 5.78 11.07 -4.66
CA ALA A 214 6.40 10.02 -3.86
C ALA A 214 7.92 10.21 -3.77
N ILE A 215 8.49 9.89 -2.62
CA ILE A 215 9.93 9.87 -2.35
C ILE A 215 10.30 8.46 -1.93
N ALA A 216 11.34 7.89 -2.56
CA ALA A 216 11.94 6.62 -2.18
C ALA A 216 13.47 6.71 -2.15
N SER A 217 14.10 5.82 -1.39
CA SER A 217 15.55 5.63 -1.48
C SER A 217 15.95 4.97 -2.80
N ALA A 218 17.16 5.27 -3.28
CA ALA A 218 17.79 4.55 -4.38
C ALA A 218 18.26 3.12 -4.03
N TYR A 219 18.18 2.71 -2.76
CA TYR A 219 18.71 1.43 -2.27
C TYR A 219 17.67 0.64 -1.45
N ASP A 220 17.83 -0.67 -1.48
CA ASP A 220 17.12 -1.61 -0.60
C ASP A 220 18.00 -1.97 0.61
N GLY A 221 17.59 -1.54 1.80
CA GLY A 221 18.33 -1.78 3.04
C GLY A 221 19.50 -0.81 3.28
N VAL A 222 20.40 -1.15 4.21
CA VAL A 222 21.49 -0.27 4.66
C VAL A 222 22.83 -0.99 4.55
N CYS A 223 23.93 -0.24 4.42
CA CYS A 223 25.31 -0.74 4.39
C CYS A 223 25.73 -1.51 3.13
N ASP A 224 24.90 -1.53 2.08
CA ASP A 224 25.24 -2.16 0.81
C ASP A 224 24.78 -1.32 -0.39
N LEU A 225 25.72 -0.58 -1.00
CA LEU A 225 25.45 0.25 -2.19
C LEU A 225 25.24 -0.58 -3.47
N SER A 226 25.42 -1.91 -3.41
CA SER A 226 25.11 -2.80 -4.53
C SER A 226 23.64 -3.24 -4.56
N ARG A 227 22.90 -3.03 -3.46
CA ARG A 227 21.47 -3.35 -3.37
C ARG A 227 20.62 -2.16 -3.76
N TRP A 228 20.31 -2.06 -5.04
CA TRP A 228 19.48 -0.98 -5.57
C TRP A 228 18.00 -1.25 -5.32
N VAL A 229 17.24 -0.17 -5.20
CA VAL A 229 15.80 -0.23 -4.95
C VAL A 229 15.06 -1.00 -6.05
N GLN A 230 14.10 -1.82 -5.65
CA GLN A 230 13.22 -2.57 -6.55
C GLN A 230 11.78 -2.04 -6.50
N LEU A 231 10.80 -2.85 -6.90
CA LEU A 231 9.41 -2.41 -7.06
C LEU A 231 8.72 -2.04 -5.75
N ALA A 232 8.97 -2.79 -4.68
CA ALA A 232 8.24 -2.74 -3.40
C ALA A 232 7.95 -1.34 -2.84
N VAL A 233 8.97 -0.68 -2.29
CA VAL A 233 8.80 0.63 -1.63
C VAL A 233 8.33 1.70 -2.62
N PRO A 234 8.90 1.84 -3.83
CA PRO A 234 8.41 2.82 -4.80
C PRO A 234 6.95 2.61 -5.20
N ALA A 235 6.48 1.37 -5.35
CA ALA A 235 5.08 1.09 -5.66
C ALA A 235 4.16 1.47 -4.49
N HIS A 236 4.52 1.11 -3.26
CA HIS A 236 3.79 1.48 -2.05
C HIS A 236 3.65 3.00 -1.92
N GLU A 237 4.76 3.73 -2.01
CA GLU A 237 4.75 5.20 -1.90
C GLU A 237 3.99 5.85 -3.06
N PHE A 238 4.13 5.34 -4.29
CA PHE A 238 3.40 5.90 -5.42
C PHE A 238 1.88 5.69 -5.29
N LEU A 239 1.43 4.59 -4.69
CA LEU A 239 0.00 4.37 -4.44
C LEU A 239 -0.60 5.41 -3.50
N HIS A 240 0.16 5.91 -2.51
CA HIS A 240 -0.31 6.99 -1.63
C HIS A 240 -0.61 8.28 -2.37
N THR A 241 -0.08 8.48 -3.58
CA THR A 241 -0.45 9.65 -4.41
C THR A 241 -1.91 9.59 -4.87
N PHE A 242 -2.56 8.42 -4.78
CA PHE A 242 -3.97 8.17 -5.10
C PHE A 242 -4.88 8.07 -3.87
N GLU A 243 -4.52 8.74 -2.76
CA GLU A 243 -5.28 8.78 -1.49
C GLU A 243 -5.37 7.45 -0.74
N THR A 244 -4.58 6.44 -1.12
CA THR A 244 -4.45 5.25 -0.29
C THR A 244 -3.80 5.62 1.05
N VAL A 245 -4.08 4.81 2.06
CA VAL A 245 -3.58 5.00 3.42
C VAL A 245 -2.83 3.77 3.87
N ASP A 246 -1.93 3.94 4.83
CA ASP A 246 -1.22 2.83 5.44
C ASP A 246 -2.20 1.88 6.13
N LEU A 247 -2.04 0.59 5.87
CA LEU A 247 -2.83 -0.51 6.41
C LEU A 247 -2.02 -1.45 7.31
N TYR A 248 -0.80 -1.07 7.71
CA TYR A 248 -0.05 -1.74 8.77
C TYR A 248 -0.51 -1.26 10.15
N ASP A 249 -0.26 -2.07 11.17
CA ASP A 249 -0.48 -1.65 12.56
C ASP A 249 0.53 -0.56 12.95
N SER A 250 0.04 0.67 13.11
CA SER A 250 0.88 1.85 13.37
C SER A 250 1.61 1.83 14.71
N ARG A 251 1.28 0.90 15.61
CA ARG A 251 1.91 0.78 16.93
C ARG A 251 3.15 -0.10 16.90
N ASN A 252 3.16 -1.11 16.04
CA ASN A 252 4.23 -2.14 15.98
C ASN A 252 5.04 -2.09 14.68
N GLY A 253 4.65 -1.26 13.70
CA GLY A 253 5.50 -0.77 12.61
C GLY A 253 5.83 -1.74 11.48
N PHE A 254 5.69 -3.06 11.66
CA PHE A 254 6.02 -4.05 10.62
C PHE A 254 5.14 -5.32 10.61
N LEU A 255 4.41 -5.60 11.68
CA LEU A 255 3.49 -6.74 11.78
C LEU A 255 2.11 -6.27 12.22
N GLY A 256 1.09 -6.92 11.68
CA GLY A 256 -0.33 -6.60 11.90
C GLY A 256 -0.93 -5.71 10.83
N GLY A 257 -2.15 -5.21 11.09
CA GLY A 257 -2.98 -4.61 10.06
C GLY A 257 -3.46 -5.67 9.06
N LEU A 258 -3.24 -5.46 7.75
CA LEU A 258 -3.51 -6.49 6.72
C LEU A 258 -2.31 -7.38 6.36
N GLY A 259 -1.12 -7.10 6.90
CA GLY A 259 0.09 -7.85 6.57
C GLY A 259 0.35 -8.00 5.07
N GLY A 260 0.77 -9.17 4.64
CA GLY A 260 1.10 -9.51 3.25
C GLY A 260 -0.10 -9.61 2.30
N TRP A 261 -1.32 -9.35 2.78
CA TRP A 261 -2.55 -9.40 1.96
C TRP A 261 -2.86 -8.08 1.23
N ASP A 262 -2.16 -6.99 1.58
CA ASP A 262 -2.26 -5.69 0.92
C ASP A 262 -0.91 -4.98 0.94
N ILE A 263 -0.44 -4.50 -0.22
CA ILE A 263 0.78 -3.69 -0.35
C ILE A 263 0.80 -2.47 0.59
N MET A 264 -0.37 -1.90 0.89
CA MET A 264 -0.49 -0.76 1.81
C MET A 264 -0.23 -1.14 3.27
N ALA A 265 -0.23 -2.44 3.60
CA ALA A 265 0.18 -2.96 4.90
C ALA A 265 1.60 -3.53 4.88
N SER A 266 2.01 -4.15 3.78
CA SER A 266 3.37 -4.68 3.64
C SER A 266 3.88 -4.47 2.22
N SER A 267 4.76 -3.49 2.03
CA SER A 267 5.38 -3.23 0.72
C SER A 267 6.28 -4.36 0.25
N PHE A 268 6.76 -5.22 1.15
CA PHE A 268 7.62 -6.38 0.85
C PHE A 268 6.83 -7.67 0.60
N GLY A 269 5.51 -7.58 0.62
CA GLY A 269 4.61 -8.71 0.41
C GLY A 269 4.75 -9.84 1.45
N PRO A 270 4.20 -11.01 1.13
CA PRO A 270 4.13 -12.18 2.02
C PRO A 270 5.48 -12.74 2.48
N VAL A 271 6.48 -12.75 1.59
CA VAL A 271 7.78 -13.44 1.81
C VAL A 271 8.98 -12.51 1.91
N GLY A 272 8.77 -11.19 1.83
CA GLY A 272 9.84 -10.20 1.93
C GLY A 272 10.62 -9.95 0.64
N ASP A 273 10.11 -10.38 -0.52
CA ASP A 273 10.75 -10.19 -1.83
C ASP A 273 10.35 -8.84 -2.43
N THR A 274 11.33 -7.97 -2.68
CA THR A 274 11.08 -6.59 -3.15
C THR A 274 10.60 -6.50 -4.61
N MET A 275 10.59 -7.60 -5.37
CA MET A 275 9.96 -7.68 -6.70
C MET A 275 8.48 -8.06 -6.64
N TYR A 276 8.01 -8.66 -5.54
CA TYR A 276 6.66 -9.24 -5.40
C TYR A 276 5.93 -8.65 -4.19
N PRO A 277 5.52 -7.36 -4.26
CA PRO A 277 4.91 -6.67 -3.13
C PRO A 277 3.47 -7.11 -2.81
N GLY A 278 2.88 -8.04 -3.57
CA GLY A 278 1.47 -8.40 -3.48
C GLY A 278 0.55 -7.36 -4.14
N SER A 279 -0.73 -7.69 -4.26
CA SER A 279 -1.74 -6.75 -4.77
C SER A 279 -2.46 -5.98 -3.67
N MET A 280 -3.04 -4.83 -4.05
CA MET A 280 -3.98 -4.07 -3.24
C MET A 280 -5.26 -4.88 -2.95
N SER A 281 -5.77 -4.80 -1.73
CA SER A 281 -7.10 -5.32 -1.38
C SER A 281 -8.21 -4.58 -2.13
N PRO A 282 -9.44 -5.14 -2.18
CA PRO A 282 -10.58 -4.46 -2.80
C PRO A 282 -10.91 -3.13 -2.13
N TRP A 283 -10.62 -3.00 -0.84
CA TRP A 283 -10.82 -1.76 -0.09
C TRP A 283 -9.84 -0.67 -0.55
N SER A 284 -8.55 -1.00 -0.64
CA SER A 284 -7.52 -0.07 -1.12
C SER A 284 -7.77 0.35 -2.56
N ARG A 285 -8.17 -0.58 -3.45
CA ARG A 285 -8.56 -0.24 -4.84
C ARG A 285 -9.84 0.61 -4.92
N ALA A 286 -10.72 0.53 -3.93
CA ALA A 286 -11.91 1.36 -3.89
C ALA A 286 -11.59 2.82 -3.51
N LEU A 287 -10.57 3.06 -2.69
CA LEU A 287 -10.12 4.43 -2.37
C LEU A 287 -9.59 5.18 -3.60
N THR A 288 -8.85 4.50 -4.47
CA THR A 288 -8.33 5.09 -5.72
C THR A 288 -9.42 5.34 -6.77
N GLY A 289 -10.57 4.69 -6.60
CA GLY A 289 -11.65 4.66 -7.59
C GLY A 289 -11.46 3.60 -8.69
N TRP A 290 -10.40 2.79 -8.65
CA TRP A 290 -10.16 1.73 -9.64
C TRP A 290 -11.10 0.54 -9.48
N HIS A 291 -11.75 0.38 -8.34
CA HIS A 291 -12.69 -0.70 -8.11
C HIS A 291 -13.93 -0.23 -7.37
N LYS A 292 -15.09 -0.71 -7.82
CA LYS A 292 -16.35 -0.60 -7.08
C LYS A 292 -16.88 -1.99 -6.80
N PRO A 293 -16.67 -2.54 -5.58
CA PRO A 293 -17.21 -3.84 -5.20
C PRO A 293 -18.71 -3.95 -5.44
N LYS A 294 -19.16 -5.13 -5.89
CA LYS A 294 -20.56 -5.40 -6.20
C LYS A 294 -21.35 -5.64 -4.91
N GLU A 295 -22.35 -4.81 -4.66
CA GLU A 295 -23.23 -4.99 -3.50
C GLU A 295 -24.10 -6.25 -3.63
N VAL A 296 -24.17 -7.03 -2.55
CA VAL A 296 -25.01 -8.21 -2.40
C VAL A 296 -26.34 -7.79 -1.79
N THR A 297 -27.40 -7.79 -2.60
CA THR A 297 -28.72 -7.27 -2.20
C THR A 297 -29.73 -8.35 -1.79
N GLY A 298 -29.41 -9.63 -1.95
CA GLY A 298 -30.26 -10.75 -1.52
C GLY A 298 -29.54 -12.10 -1.54
N ASP A 299 -30.23 -13.13 -1.08
CA ASP A 299 -29.67 -14.48 -0.97
C ASP A 299 -29.35 -15.06 -2.36
N GLY A 300 -28.25 -15.80 -2.48
CA GLY A 300 -27.85 -16.36 -3.77
C GLY A 300 -26.49 -17.04 -3.78
N THR A 301 -26.12 -17.55 -4.94
CA THR A 301 -24.76 -18.01 -5.24
C THR A 301 -24.10 -17.00 -6.17
N TYR A 302 -22.92 -16.54 -5.79
CA TYR A 302 -22.15 -15.52 -6.47
C TYR A 302 -20.84 -16.12 -6.96
N THR A 303 -20.41 -15.76 -8.17
CA THR A 303 -19.13 -16.19 -8.73
C THR A 303 -18.15 -15.04 -8.66
N LEU A 304 -16.93 -15.31 -8.19
CA LEU A 304 -15.81 -14.38 -8.09
C LEU A 304 -14.64 -14.91 -8.91
N ARG A 305 -14.21 -14.13 -9.90
CA ARG A 305 -12.92 -14.35 -10.58
C ARG A 305 -11.79 -13.74 -9.74
N PRO A 306 -10.51 -14.11 -9.98
CA PRO A 306 -9.39 -13.59 -9.23
C PRO A 306 -9.30 -12.07 -9.29
N SER A 307 -9.27 -11.43 -8.12
CA SER A 307 -9.15 -9.97 -8.00
C SER A 307 -7.79 -9.45 -8.47
N ASN A 308 -6.80 -10.34 -8.63
CA ASN A 308 -5.53 -10.02 -9.29
C ASN A 308 -5.77 -9.50 -10.73
N LEU A 309 -6.75 -10.08 -11.43
CA LEU A 309 -6.98 -9.89 -12.87
C LEU A 309 -8.30 -9.16 -13.20
N TYR A 310 -9.32 -9.31 -12.36
CA TYR A 310 -10.67 -8.83 -12.64
C TYR A 310 -11.21 -7.95 -11.51
N PRO A 311 -11.99 -6.89 -11.81
CA PRO A 311 -12.65 -6.06 -10.81
C PRO A 311 -13.88 -6.78 -10.22
N ASP A 312 -13.64 -7.95 -9.62
CA ASP A 312 -14.64 -8.82 -9.00
C ASP A 312 -14.38 -8.87 -7.49
N ALA A 313 -15.15 -8.10 -6.73
CA ALA A 313 -15.32 -8.28 -5.29
C ALA A 313 -16.79 -8.11 -4.92
N LEU A 314 -17.20 -8.70 -3.80
CA LEU A 314 -18.54 -8.53 -3.24
C LEU A 314 -18.49 -7.62 -2.01
N MET A 315 -19.54 -6.82 -1.83
CA MET A 315 -19.79 -6.03 -0.63
C MET A 315 -21.09 -6.45 0.01
N ILE A 316 -21.07 -6.71 1.32
CA ILE A 316 -22.25 -7.07 2.10
C ILE A 316 -22.44 -6.01 3.20
N ALA A 317 -23.28 -5.01 2.94
CA ALA A 317 -23.58 -3.95 3.91
C ALA A 317 -24.95 -4.12 4.60
N LYS A 318 -25.88 -4.85 3.96
CA LYS A 318 -27.20 -5.07 4.57
C LYS A 318 -27.07 -5.91 5.84
N GLY A 319 -27.67 -5.42 6.94
CA GLY A 319 -27.57 -6.03 8.26
C GLY A 319 -26.55 -5.36 9.17
N PHE A 320 -25.67 -4.53 8.62
CA PHE A 320 -24.68 -3.76 9.36
C PHE A 320 -25.15 -2.30 9.61
N PRO A 321 -24.68 -1.66 10.69
CA PRO A 321 -24.68 -0.22 10.87
C PRO A 321 -24.08 0.55 9.68
N SER A 322 -24.34 1.85 9.63
CA SER A 322 -23.73 2.72 8.62
C SER A 322 -22.21 2.64 8.68
N ARG A 323 -21.57 2.57 7.50
CA ARG A 323 -20.10 2.51 7.35
C ARG A 323 -19.44 1.23 7.87
N GLU A 324 -20.21 0.21 8.26
CA GLU A 324 -19.71 -1.13 8.55
C GLU A 324 -20.22 -2.11 7.49
N TYR A 325 -19.37 -3.01 6.99
CA TYR A 325 -19.71 -3.98 5.95
C TYR A 325 -18.65 -5.09 5.83
N LEU A 326 -18.97 -6.16 5.10
CA LEU A 326 -17.98 -7.17 4.68
C LEU A 326 -17.57 -6.97 3.23
N LEU A 327 -16.29 -7.21 2.92
CA LEU A 327 -15.79 -7.36 1.55
C LEU A 327 -15.28 -8.78 1.32
N LEU A 328 -15.53 -9.32 0.14
CA LEU A 328 -15.05 -10.63 -0.27
C LEU A 328 -14.33 -10.52 -1.60
N GLU A 329 -13.17 -11.17 -1.71
CA GLU A 329 -12.47 -11.37 -2.98
C GLU A 329 -12.02 -12.82 -3.14
N ASN A 330 -11.80 -13.22 -4.39
CA ASN A 330 -11.03 -14.41 -4.73
C ASN A 330 -9.59 -13.98 -5.00
N ARG A 331 -8.64 -14.35 -4.14
CA ARG A 331 -7.21 -14.06 -4.33
C ARG A 331 -6.49 -15.34 -4.75
N GLN A 332 -5.70 -15.26 -5.81
CA GLN A 332 -4.97 -16.40 -6.38
C GLN A 332 -3.48 -16.07 -6.56
N PRO A 333 -2.58 -17.08 -6.57
CA PRO A 333 -1.14 -16.90 -6.70
C PRO A 333 -0.78 -16.54 -8.15
N LEU A 334 -1.15 -15.33 -8.55
CA LEU A 334 -1.03 -14.79 -9.91
C LEU A 334 -0.35 -13.42 -9.85
N ASP A 335 0.44 -13.12 -10.88
CA ASP A 335 1.17 -11.86 -11.04
C ASP A 335 1.99 -11.51 -9.78
N TYR A 336 1.78 -10.33 -9.19
CA TYR A 336 2.49 -9.88 -8.00
C TYR A 336 2.12 -10.63 -6.72
N ASP A 337 1.10 -11.48 -6.75
CA ASP A 337 0.74 -12.40 -5.68
C ASP A 337 1.25 -13.83 -5.95
N GLU A 338 2.12 -14.07 -6.94
CA GLU A 338 2.74 -15.40 -7.19
C GLU A 338 3.35 -16.01 -5.93
N MET A 339 3.90 -15.17 -5.05
CA MET A 339 4.52 -15.55 -3.77
C MET A 339 3.56 -15.48 -2.58
N MET A 340 2.24 -15.41 -2.82
CA MET A 340 1.25 -15.35 -1.75
C MET A 340 1.21 -16.60 -0.88
N PHE A 341 0.55 -16.45 0.27
CA PHE A 341 0.33 -17.58 1.16
C PHE A 341 -0.69 -18.57 0.55
N GLY A 342 -0.31 -19.84 0.45
CA GLY A 342 -1.20 -20.93 0.04
C GLY A 342 -1.56 -20.94 -1.44
N ASP A 343 -2.53 -21.80 -1.78
CA ASP A 343 -2.94 -22.08 -3.18
C ASP A 343 -4.13 -21.20 -3.65
N GLY A 344 -4.33 -20.05 -2.99
CA GLY A 344 -5.46 -19.16 -3.22
C GLY A 344 -6.77 -19.57 -2.53
N GLY A 345 -7.72 -18.65 -2.52
CA GLY A 345 -9.01 -18.82 -1.84
C GLY A 345 -9.80 -17.53 -1.73
N ILE A 346 -10.87 -17.56 -0.92
CA ILE A 346 -11.63 -16.35 -0.59
C ILE A 346 -11.01 -15.67 0.63
N LEU A 347 -10.71 -14.38 0.50
CA LEU A 347 -10.42 -13.50 1.64
C LEU A 347 -11.70 -12.74 1.99
N ILE A 348 -11.99 -12.63 3.29
CA ILE A 348 -13.15 -11.93 3.82
C ILE A 348 -12.65 -10.83 4.75
N TYR A 349 -13.02 -9.59 4.48
CA TYR A 349 -12.65 -8.44 5.29
C TYR A 349 -13.87 -7.91 6.04
N HIS A 350 -13.69 -7.56 7.30
CA HIS A 350 -14.59 -6.71 8.05
C HIS A 350 -14.12 -5.27 7.96
N ILE A 351 -15.00 -4.39 7.51
CA ILE A 351 -14.72 -2.97 7.33
C ILE A 351 -15.57 -2.18 8.30
N ASP A 352 -14.96 -1.24 9.01
CA ASP A 352 -15.65 -0.19 9.76
C ASP A 352 -15.00 1.16 9.46
N ASP A 353 -15.55 1.87 8.47
CA ASP A 353 -15.06 3.16 8.03
C ASP A 353 -15.20 4.27 9.08
N THR A 354 -15.80 4.02 10.24
CA THR A 354 -15.79 4.96 11.37
C THR A 354 -14.47 4.95 12.15
N LYS A 355 -13.67 3.89 12.01
CA LYS A 355 -12.34 3.78 12.63
C LYS A 355 -11.30 4.59 11.87
N PHE A 356 -10.31 5.06 12.62
CA PHE A 356 -9.13 5.71 12.06
C PHE A 356 -8.02 4.67 11.89
N LEU A 357 -7.69 4.36 10.63
CA LEU A 357 -6.61 3.44 10.23
C LEU A 357 -6.61 2.11 11.02
N GLN A 358 -5.42 1.58 11.30
CA GLN A 358 -5.21 0.27 11.93
C GLN A 358 -4.63 0.42 13.35
N GLU A 359 -5.15 1.36 14.13
CA GLU A 359 -4.54 1.72 15.42
C GLU A 359 -5.04 0.89 16.62
N THR A 360 -6.16 0.18 16.48
CA THR A 360 -6.80 -0.53 17.60
C THR A 360 -7.09 -1.98 17.24
N PRO A 361 -6.14 -2.94 17.26
CA PRO A 361 -6.46 -4.33 16.99
C PRO A 361 -7.40 -4.89 18.04
N GLY A 362 -8.26 -5.80 17.60
CA GLY A 362 -9.15 -6.54 18.48
C GLY A 362 -9.25 -7.98 18.03
N TYR A 363 -9.19 -8.90 18.97
CA TYR A 363 -9.17 -10.33 18.70
C TYR A 363 -9.82 -11.12 19.85
N PRO A 364 -10.32 -12.34 19.59
CA PRO A 364 -10.88 -13.20 20.62
C PRO A 364 -9.88 -13.52 21.72
N GLY A 365 -10.31 -13.36 22.98
CA GLY A 365 -9.45 -13.53 24.17
C GLY A 365 -8.78 -12.25 24.66
N GLN A 366 -8.87 -11.14 23.92
CA GLN A 366 -8.54 -9.82 24.44
C GLN A 366 -9.57 -9.39 25.50
N GLU A 367 -9.12 -8.74 26.58
CA GLU A 367 -10.00 -8.30 27.67
C GLU A 367 -11.13 -7.40 27.16
N GLY A 368 -12.36 -7.80 27.45
CA GLY A 368 -13.57 -7.06 27.08
C GLY A 368 -13.92 -7.09 25.60
N TRP A 369 -13.18 -7.81 24.75
CA TRP A 369 -13.47 -7.85 23.32
C TRP A 369 -14.71 -8.73 22.99
N PRO A 370 -15.56 -8.33 22.02
CA PRO A 370 -15.48 -7.12 21.21
C PRO A 370 -16.14 -5.88 21.84
N ILE A 371 -16.71 -5.97 23.05
CA ILE A 371 -17.43 -4.87 23.74
C ILE A 371 -16.52 -3.66 24.01
N ASN A 372 -15.21 -3.87 24.12
CA ASN A 372 -14.20 -2.82 24.23
C ASN A 372 -14.10 -1.95 22.96
N GLY A 373 -14.75 -2.36 21.87
CA GLY A 373 -14.78 -1.65 20.59
C GLY A 373 -13.46 -1.69 19.83
N ASN A 374 -12.51 -2.53 20.22
CA ASN A 374 -11.24 -2.67 19.51
C ASN A 374 -11.42 -3.53 18.27
N HIS A 375 -10.98 -3.02 17.13
CA HIS A 375 -10.75 -3.71 15.86
C HIS A 375 -10.11 -2.73 14.88
N TYR A 376 -9.44 -3.28 13.87
CA TYR A 376 -8.93 -2.52 12.74
C TYR A 376 -10.06 -1.89 11.92
N ARG A 377 -9.76 -0.81 11.19
CA ARG A 377 -10.68 -0.25 10.19
C ARG A 377 -10.93 -1.25 9.07
N VAL A 378 -9.88 -1.95 8.67
CA VAL A 378 -9.90 -3.00 7.64
C VAL A 378 -9.30 -4.25 8.28
N ALA A 379 -10.15 -5.12 8.81
CA ALA A 379 -9.72 -6.36 9.47
C ALA A 379 -9.91 -7.55 8.53
N LEU A 380 -8.93 -8.43 8.43
CA LEU A 380 -9.15 -9.73 7.82
C LEU A 380 -9.96 -10.60 8.80
N LEU A 381 -10.92 -11.37 8.30
CA LEU A 381 -11.59 -12.42 9.06
C LEU A 381 -10.91 -13.75 8.72
N PRO A 382 -9.89 -14.19 9.49
CA PRO A 382 -9.07 -15.34 9.12
C PRO A 382 -9.83 -16.65 9.29
N ALA A 383 -9.77 -17.55 8.30
CA ALA A 383 -10.55 -18.78 8.31
C ALA A 383 -10.24 -19.72 9.49
N ASP A 384 -9.02 -19.67 10.02
CA ASP A 384 -8.59 -20.45 11.19
C ASP A 384 -8.98 -19.84 12.55
N GLY A 385 -9.42 -18.59 12.58
CA GLY A 385 -9.73 -17.85 13.81
C GLY A 385 -8.53 -17.59 14.73
N LEU A 386 -7.30 -17.59 14.20
CA LEU A 386 -6.10 -17.33 14.99
C LEU A 386 -5.84 -15.84 15.24
N TYR A 387 -6.28 -14.95 14.33
CA TYR A 387 -6.10 -13.50 14.44
C TYR A 387 -4.61 -13.11 14.61
N ASP A 388 -3.74 -13.75 13.84
CA ASP A 388 -2.29 -13.55 13.96
C ASP A 388 -1.87 -12.14 13.55
N LEU A 389 -2.59 -11.50 12.61
CA LEU A 389 -2.38 -10.11 12.24
C LEU A 389 -2.67 -9.17 13.42
N GLU A 390 -3.84 -9.27 14.04
CA GLU A 390 -4.23 -8.42 15.18
C GLU A 390 -3.36 -8.66 16.42
N LYS A 391 -2.80 -9.86 16.57
CA LYS A 391 -1.85 -10.22 17.63
C LYS A 391 -0.41 -9.84 17.30
N GLY A 392 -0.10 -9.50 16.05
CA GLY A 392 1.25 -9.23 15.57
C GLY A 392 2.16 -10.47 15.58
N ASN A 393 1.59 -11.66 15.39
CA ASN A 393 2.33 -12.93 15.40
C ASN A 393 3.05 -13.20 14.08
N ASN A 394 2.42 -12.87 12.94
CA ASN A 394 2.96 -13.08 11.60
C ASN A 394 2.39 -12.04 10.61
N ASN A 395 2.74 -12.17 9.32
CA ASN A 395 2.33 -11.27 8.24
C ASN A 395 1.07 -11.78 7.50
N GLY A 396 0.31 -12.70 8.10
CA GLY A 396 -0.67 -13.55 7.44
C GLY A 396 -0.08 -14.90 7.03
N ASP A 397 -0.94 -15.85 6.69
CA ASP A 397 -0.55 -17.19 6.22
C ASP A 397 -1.67 -17.94 5.49
N ALA A 398 -1.38 -19.14 5.00
CA ALA A 398 -2.30 -19.90 4.17
C ALA A 398 -3.58 -20.33 4.91
N THR A 399 -3.59 -20.35 6.24
CA THR A 399 -4.77 -20.73 7.03
C THR A 399 -5.75 -19.58 7.27
N ASP A 400 -5.40 -18.36 6.85
CA ASP A 400 -6.33 -17.24 6.74
C ASP A 400 -7.38 -17.42 5.62
N LEU A 401 -7.07 -18.21 4.58
CA LEU A 401 -7.89 -18.36 3.36
C LEU A 401 -9.14 -19.22 3.57
N TRP A 402 -10.29 -18.71 3.12
CA TRP A 402 -11.54 -19.47 3.08
C TRP A 402 -11.60 -20.34 1.81
N THR A 403 -11.64 -21.66 2.01
CA THR A 403 -11.64 -22.66 0.94
C THR A 403 -12.91 -23.52 0.97
N GLN A 404 -13.07 -24.38 -0.04
CA GLN A 404 -14.31 -25.15 -0.26
C GLN A 404 -14.81 -25.87 1.01
N GLY A 405 -16.10 -25.75 1.27
CA GLY A 405 -16.77 -26.39 2.40
C GLY A 405 -16.67 -25.63 3.71
N MET A 406 -15.83 -24.58 3.79
CA MET A 406 -15.81 -23.67 4.93
C MET A 406 -17.05 -22.76 4.90
N VAL A 407 -17.50 -22.38 6.10
CA VAL A 407 -18.71 -21.56 6.27
C VAL A 407 -18.53 -20.57 7.41
N LEU A 408 -18.57 -19.28 7.09
CA LEU A 408 -18.65 -18.18 8.06
C LEU A 408 -20.13 -17.92 8.40
N ARG A 409 -20.45 -17.90 9.70
CA ARG A 409 -21.84 -17.82 10.21
C ARG A 409 -22.01 -16.62 11.14
N PRO A 410 -23.25 -16.23 11.48
CA PRO A 410 -23.50 -15.31 12.58
C PRO A 410 -23.04 -15.93 13.90
N GLY A 411 -22.55 -15.10 14.80
CA GLY A 411 -22.10 -15.51 16.11
C GLY A 411 -23.28 -15.69 17.05
N THR A 412 -23.31 -16.78 17.81
CA THR A 412 -24.11 -16.83 19.05
C THR A 412 -23.34 -16.20 20.23
N GLY A 413 -22.56 -15.13 19.96
CA GLY A 413 -21.83 -14.32 20.96
C GLY A 413 -20.31 -14.54 21.07
N ALA A 414 -19.78 -15.75 20.83
CA ALA A 414 -18.37 -16.08 21.13
C ALA A 414 -17.59 -16.87 20.05
N ASN A 415 -18.24 -17.32 18.97
CA ASN A 415 -17.55 -18.01 17.88
C ASN A 415 -17.04 -16.95 16.90
N TYR A 416 -15.74 -16.71 16.86
CA TYR A 416 -15.12 -15.73 15.98
C TYR A 416 -14.06 -16.40 15.08
N PRO A 417 -13.90 -15.96 13.83
CA PRO A 417 -14.68 -14.90 13.18
C PRO A 417 -16.14 -15.30 12.97
N ASN A 418 -16.99 -14.29 12.85
CA ASN A 418 -18.40 -14.43 12.48
C ASN A 418 -18.83 -13.23 11.62
N THR A 419 -20.07 -13.28 11.12
CA THR A 419 -20.63 -12.20 10.30
C THR A 419 -21.38 -11.13 11.10
N ASP A 420 -21.29 -11.13 12.43
CA ASP A 420 -22.03 -10.15 13.24
C ASP A 420 -21.37 -8.77 13.16
N SER A 421 -22.18 -7.73 13.31
CA SER A 421 -21.67 -6.37 13.53
C SER A 421 -21.08 -6.28 14.93
N TYR A 422 -19.99 -5.53 15.05
CA TYR A 422 -19.41 -5.15 16.35
C TYR A 422 -18.87 -3.71 16.37
N GLN A 423 -19.27 -2.86 15.41
CA GLN A 423 -18.92 -1.44 15.38
C GLN A 423 -19.18 -0.77 16.74
N GLY A 424 -18.16 -0.07 17.25
CA GLY A 424 -18.23 0.62 18.54
C GLY A 424 -18.44 -0.29 19.75
N GLY A 425 -18.21 -1.60 19.61
CA GLY A 425 -18.42 -2.60 20.65
C GLY A 425 -19.89 -3.01 20.87
N ILE A 426 -20.78 -2.62 19.95
CA ILE A 426 -22.20 -2.97 20.00
C ILE A 426 -22.41 -4.20 19.10
N ILE A 427 -22.61 -5.36 19.72
CA ILE A 427 -22.77 -6.62 18.97
C ILE A 427 -24.21 -6.73 18.46
N SER A 428 -24.38 -6.90 17.15
CA SER A 428 -25.68 -7.12 16.51
C SER A 428 -25.62 -8.29 15.53
N PRO A 429 -26.39 -9.37 15.74
CA PRO A 429 -26.45 -10.48 14.80
C PRO A 429 -27.01 -10.03 13.44
N THR A 430 -26.27 -10.34 12.37
CA THR A 430 -26.70 -9.99 11.01
C THR A 430 -27.59 -11.04 10.37
N GLY A 431 -27.50 -12.30 10.83
CA GLY A 431 -28.17 -13.44 10.23
C GLY A 431 -27.49 -13.97 8.96
N ILE A 432 -26.39 -13.36 8.53
CA ILE A 432 -25.70 -13.64 7.27
C ILE A 432 -24.87 -14.92 7.37
N THR A 433 -24.94 -15.78 6.37
CA THR A 433 -24.04 -16.95 6.25
C THR A 433 -23.34 -16.92 4.90
N ILE A 434 -22.03 -17.19 4.90
CA ILE A 434 -21.18 -17.25 3.71
C ILE A 434 -20.58 -18.65 3.63
N GLU A 435 -20.96 -19.43 2.63
CA GLU A 435 -20.47 -20.79 2.37
C GLU A 435 -19.63 -20.82 1.09
N ILE A 436 -18.41 -21.35 1.16
CA ILE A 436 -17.53 -21.50 0.00
C ILE A 436 -17.90 -22.79 -0.74
N MET A 437 -18.49 -22.67 -1.92
CA MET A 437 -19.13 -23.77 -2.65
C MET A 437 -18.18 -24.56 -3.54
N SER A 438 -17.12 -23.92 -4.04
CA SER A 438 -16.19 -24.49 -5.01
C SER A 438 -14.74 -24.54 -4.49
N PRO A 439 -13.89 -25.39 -5.08
CA PRO A 439 -12.44 -25.33 -4.87
C PRO A 439 -11.85 -23.96 -5.20
N SER A 440 -10.63 -23.70 -4.70
CA SER A 440 -9.80 -22.57 -5.16
C SER A 440 -9.56 -22.64 -6.68
N GLY A 441 -9.52 -21.48 -7.33
CA GLY A 441 -9.21 -21.38 -8.75
C GLY A 441 -9.75 -20.12 -9.42
N MET A 442 -9.70 -20.12 -10.75
CA MET A 442 -10.05 -18.96 -11.61
C MET A 442 -11.53 -18.53 -11.52
N GLU A 443 -12.39 -19.35 -10.95
CA GLU A 443 -13.77 -18.98 -10.61
C GLU A 443 -14.13 -19.68 -9.31
N MET A 444 -14.37 -18.89 -8.26
CA MET A 444 -14.87 -19.39 -6.98
C MET A 444 -16.34 -19.02 -6.81
N GLN A 445 -17.14 -19.96 -6.32
CA GLN A 445 -18.55 -19.75 -6.00
C GLN A 445 -18.72 -19.64 -4.49
N VAL A 446 -19.41 -18.58 -4.05
CA VAL A 446 -19.81 -18.37 -2.67
C VAL A 446 -21.34 -18.31 -2.58
N ARG A 447 -21.92 -19.04 -1.63
CA ARG A 447 -23.33 -18.93 -1.32
C ARG A 447 -23.50 -17.99 -0.13
N ILE A 448 -24.30 -16.95 -0.33
CA ILE A 448 -24.63 -15.96 0.70
C ILE A 448 -26.13 -16.07 1.02
N THR A 449 -26.47 -16.23 2.29
CA THR A 449 -27.86 -16.30 2.78
C THR A 449 -28.06 -15.40 3.99
N GLY A 450 -29.31 -15.07 4.33
CA GLY A 450 -29.66 -14.23 5.49
C GLY A 450 -29.76 -12.74 5.17
N ILE A 451 -29.61 -12.36 3.90
CA ILE A 451 -29.79 -11.00 3.38
C ILE A 451 -31.27 -10.73 3.10
N GLY A 452 -32.01 -11.75 2.62
CA GLY A 452 -33.43 -11.65 2.26
C GLY A 452 -33.73 -12.33 0.92
N PRO A 453 -34.94 -12.16 0.37
CA PRO A 453 -35.34 -12.85 -0.85
C PRO A 453 -34.30 -12.64 -1.96
N SER A 454 -34.03 -13.71 -2.71
CA SER A 454 -33.07 -13.68 -3.81
C SER A 454 -33.41 -12.53 -4.76
N PRO A 455 -32.42 -11.73 -5.20
CA PRO A 455 -32.70 -10.66 -6.14
C PRO A 455 -33.38 -11.28 -7.37
N ALA A 456 -34.48 -10.68 -7.83
CA ALA A 456 -35.14 -11.11 -9.05
C ALA A 456 -34.08 -11.19 -10.17
N PRO A 457 -34.13 -12.20 -11.07
CA PRO A 457 -33.19 -12.28 -12.18
C PRO A 457 -33.20 -10.95 -12.90
N THR A 458 -32.07 -10.24 -12.90
CA THR A 458 -31.95 -9.02 -13.68
C THR A 458 -32.15 -9.43 -15.13
N GLU A 459 -33.22 -8.94 -15.75
CA GLU A 459 -33.46 -9.15 -17.17
C GLU A 459 -32.20 -8.72 -17.93
N PRO A 460 -31.66 -9.56 -18.85
CA PRO A 460 -30.48 -9.17 -19.62
C PRO A 460 -30.77 -7.81 -20.27
N PRO A 461 -29.79 -6.88 -20.30
CA PRO A 461 -30.02 -5.57 -20.87
C PRO A 461 -30.58 -5.74 -22.28
N GLN A 462 -31.82 -5.29 -22.47
CA GLN A 462 -32.45 -5.25 -23.78
C GLN A 462 -31.50 -4.45 -24.69
N PRO A 463 -31.13 -4.95 -25.87
CA PRO A 463 -30.20 -4.25 -26.74
C PRO A 463 -30.75 -2.85 -27.03
N THR A 464 -30.10 -1.83 -26.48
CA THR A 464 -30.40 -0.44 -26.79
C THR A 464 -30.16 -0.28 -28.28
N ALA A 465 -31.20 0.17 -29.00
CA ALA A 465 -31.14 0.41 -30.43
C ALA A 465 -29.88 1.24 -30.77
N SER A 466 -29.17 0.81 -31.82
CA SER A 466 -27.99 1.50 -32.34
C SER A 466 -28.24 3.00 -32.49
N PRO A 467 -27.28 3.86 -32.14
CA PRO A 467 -27.43 5.29 -32.37
C PRO A 467 -27.56 5.55 -33.88
N THR A 468 -28.68 6.16 -34.28
CA THR A 468 -28.88 6.69 -35.63
C THR A 468 -27.82 7.74 -35.87
N ILE A 469 -26.87 7.47 -36.77
CA ILE A 469 -25.93 8.46 -37.27
C ILE A 469 -26.72 9.49 -38.08
N ASP A 470 -26.78 10.72 -37.58
CA ASP A 470 -27.22 11.89 -38.33
C ASP A 470 -26.11 12.29 -39.31
N LEU A 471 -26.35 12.10 -40.61
CA LEU A 471 -25.42 12.45 -41.67
C LEU A 471 -25.60 13.93 -42.03
N SER A 472 -24.65 14.77 -41.63
CA SER A 472 -24.46 16.13 -42.17
C SER A 472 -23.34 16.13 -43.23
N PRO A 473 -23.42 16.93 -44.30
CA PRO A 473 -22.76 16.63 -45.57
C PRO A 473 -21.28 16.99 -45.64
N ALA A 474 -20.55 16.21 -46.46
CA ALA A 474 -19.11 16.26 -46.69
C ALA A 474 -18.60 17.57 -47.33
N PRO A 475 -17.34 17.97 -47.05
CA PRO A 475 -16.64 18.99 -47.83
C PRO A 475 -16.02 18.42 -49.11
N THR A 476 -16.03 19.26 -50.13
CA THR A 476 -15.66 19.05 -51.54
C THR A 476 -14.22 18.56 -51.74
N SER A 477 -14.08 17.53 -52.57
CA SER A 477 -12.81 16.96 -53.04
C SER A 477 -12.04 17.90 -53.96
N VAL A 478 -10.73 18.03 -53.74
CA VAL A 478 -9.77 18.52 -54.75
C VAL A 478 -9.00 17.31 -55.28
N GLU A 479 -9.13 17.09 -56.58
CA GLU A 479 -8.47 16.02 -57.34
C GLU A 479 -6.97 16.25 -57.45
N THR A 480 -6.16 15.21 -57.27
CA THR A 480 -4.81 15.16 -57.85
C THR A 480 -4.52 13.74 -58.32
N THR A 481 -4.49 13.57 -59.63
CA THR A 481 -4.17 12.37 -60.39
C THR A 481 -2.68 12.05 -60.38
N PHE A 482 -2.30 10.80 -60.08
CA PHE A 482 -1.11 10.15 -60.65
C PHE A 482 -1.36 8.65 -60.93
N ALA A 483 -0.77 8.19 -62.03
CA ALA A 483 -1.01 6.94 -62.77
C ALA A 483 -0.48 5.65 -62.08
N PRO A 484 -0.93 4.45 -62.50
CA PRO A 484 -0.57 3.19 -61.86
C PRO A 484 0.69 2.56 -62.45
N THR A 485 1.57 2.03 -61.59
CA THR A 485 2.69 1.16 -61.98
C THR A 485 2.49 -0.22 -61.37
N THR A 486 2.36 -1.21 -62.24
CA THR A 486 2.22 -2.65 -61.96
C THR A 486 3.56 -3.23 -61.49
N LEU A 487 3.58 -4.01 -60.41
CA LEU A 487 4.75 -4.82 -60.01
C LEU A 487 4.43 -6.31 -60.17
N GLU A 488 5.32 -7.01 -60.87
CA GLU A 488 5.34 -8.47 -61.10
C GLU A 488 5.83 -9.24 -59.85
N PRO A 489 5.53 -10.56 -59.74
CA PRO A 489 5.85 -11.36 -58.56
C PRO A 489 7.22 -12.03 -58.67
N THR A 490 8.04 -11.95 -57.62
CA THR A 490 9.34 -12.65 -57.56
C THR A 490 9.32 -13.78 -56.53
N THR A 491 9.66 -14.97 -57.01
CA THR A 491 9.81 -16.26 -56.32
C THR A 491 10.99 -16.26 -55.33
N ILE A 492 10.78 -16.82 -54.13
CA ILE A 492 11.82 -17.03 -53.11
C ILE A 492 12.45 -18.42 -53.29
N ALA A 493 13.78 -18.48 -53.38
CA ALA A 493 14.58 -19.70 -53.31
C ALA A 493 15.31 -19.78 -51.95
N PRO A 494 15.62 -20.99 -51.42
CA PRO A 494 16.16 -21.15 -50.07
C PRO A 494 17.69 -21.10 -50.05
N THR A 495 18.26 -20.39 -49.08
CA THR A 495 19.73 -20.31 -48.88
C THR A 495 20.13 -21.05 -47.61
N THR A 496 21.08 -21.98 -47.78
CA THR A 496 21.71 -22.84 -46.78
C THR A 496 22.82 -22.13 -46.00
N LEU A 497 22.90 -22.36 -44.68
CA LEU A 497 24.00 -21.98 -43.79
C LEU A 497 25.27 -22.82 -44.03
N PRO A 498 26.49 -22.24 -43.90
CA PRO A 498 27.72 -22.99 -43.68
C PRO A 498 28.25 -22.89 -42.23
N PRO A 499 29.16 -23.81 -41.82
CA PRO A 499 29.41 -24.15 -40.41
C PRO A 499 30.64 -23.47 -39.78
N ASN A 500 30.62 -23.42 -38.44
CA ASN A 500 31.73 -23.04 -37.56
C ASN A 500 32.87 -24.07 -37.56
N THR A 501 34.14 -23.62 -37.60
CA THR A 501 35.30 -24.31 -36.99
C THR A 501 36.41 -23.30 -36.66
N PRO A 502 37.11 -23.38 -35.50
CA PRO A 502 38.14 -22.43 -35.05
C PRO A 502 39.58 -22.93 -35.25
N GLU A 503 40.58 -22.02 -35.26
CA GLU A 503 42.01 -22.13 -34.84
C GLU A 503 42.94 -21.12 -35.59
N PRO A 504 44.22 -20.88 -35.22
CA PRO A 504 44.81 -20.61 -33.90
C PRO A 504 45.80 -19.39 -33.89
N THR A 505 46.36 -19.14 -32.72
CA THR A 505 47.35 -18.15 -32.24
C THR A 505 48.70 -18.10 -32.98
N THR A 506 49.35 -16.91 -33.09
CA THR A 506 50.83 -16.74 -32.91
C THR A 506 51.22 -15.28 -32.61
N LEU A 507 52.24 -15.14 -31.77
CA LEU A 507 52.89 -13.96 -31.14
C LEU A 507 53.77 -13.16 -32.15
N GLU A 508 54.27 -11.93 -31.92
CA GLU A 508 55.37 -11.54 -31.00
C GLU A 508 55.74 -10.01 -31.18
N PRO A 509 56.76 -9.39 -30.51
CA PRO A 509 56.58 -8.21 -29.64
C PRO A 509 57.42 -6.96 -30.03
N THR A 510 57.39 -5.89 -29.22
CA THR A 510 58.42 -4.82 -29.24
C THR A 510 58.80 -4.34 -27.84
N VAL A 511 60.10 -4.05 -27.71
CA VAL A 511 61.03 -3.91 -26.58
C VAL A 511 60.85 -2.66 -25.70
N ALA A 512 61.40 -2.75 -24.48
CA ALA A 512 61.41 -1.86 -23.31
C ALA A 512 62.60 -0.88 -23.19
N THR A 513 62.52 0.01 -22.19
CA THR A 513 63.62 0.60 -21.35
C THR A 513 63.00 1.17 -20.05
N THR A 514 63.21 0.61 -18.84
CA THR A 514 64.23 0.93 -17.78
C THR A 514 64.19 2.40 -17.30
N ASP A 515 64.06 2.75 -16.01
CA ASP A 515 64.86 2.36 -14.84
C ASP A 515 64.12 2.48 -13.48
N GLU A 516 64.53 1.64 -12.53
CA GLU A 516 64.35 1.77 -11.07
C GLU A 516 65.75 1.91 -10.41
N PRO A 517 65.87 2.28 -9.11
CA PRO A 517 66.22 1.22 -8.15
C PRO A 517 65.69 1.39 -6.71
N SER A 518 65.03 0.33 -6.22
CA SER A 518 65.21 -0.47 -4.97
C SER A 518 65.93 0.06 -3.71
N ILE A 519 65.40 -0.39 -2.55
CA ILE A 519 66.01 -1.10 -1.39
C ILE A 519 65.00 -1.01 -0.21
N ALA A 520 64.69 -1.98 0.68
CA ALA A 520 64.85 -3.43 0.81
C ALA A 520 64.18 -3.88 2.16
N VAL A 521 63.54 -5.08 2.18
CA VAL A 521 63.59 -6.18 3.20
C VAL A 521 63.00 -5.89 4.62
N ALA A 522 62.11 -6.70 5.22
CA ALA A 522 62.34 -8.07 5.72
C ALA A 522 61.07 -8.91 6.01
N SER A 523 61.31 -10.23 6.11
CA SER A 523 60.42 -11.40 6.22
C SER A 523 60.12 -11.86 7.66
N ASP A 524 59.02 -12.63 7.84
CA ASP A 524 58.99 -14.02 8.37
C ASP A 524 57.57 -14.45 8.85
N GLU A 525 57.15 -15.66 8.43
CA GLU A 525 55.96 -16.46 8.78
C GLU A 525 56.20 -17.33 10.06
N PRO A 526 55.33 -18.28 10.51
CA PRO A 526 53.86 -18.32 10.67
C PRO A 526 53.43 -18.87 12.07
N THR A 527 52.18 -18.68 12.54
CA THR A 527 51.60 -19.56 13.59
C THR A 527 50.07 -19.71 13.47
N ALA A 528 49.61 -20.92 13.78
CA ALA A 528 48.29 -21.52 13.56
C ALA A 528 47.11 -21.05 14.45
N ILE A 529 45.94 -21.51 14.01
CA ILE A 529 44.52 -21.35 14.42
C ILE A 529 44.24 -21.85 15.87
N PRO A 530 43.15 -21.40 16.51
CA PRO A 530 42.02 -22.32 16.70
C PRO A 530 40.62 -21.72 16.39
N GLU A 531 39.72 -22.61 15.99
CA GLU A 531 38.30 -22.43 15.61
C GLU A 531 37.37 -22.17 16.81
N GLU A 532 36.30 -21.39 16.60
CA GLU A 532 34.89 -21.67 16.96
C GLU A 532 34.01 -20.50 16.48
N SER A 533 33.23 -20.66 15.41
CA SER A 533 31.84 -21.14 15.33
C SER A 533 30.77 -20.07 15.64
N SER A 534 30.07 -19.64 14.59
CA SER A 534 28.84 -18.83 14.61
C SER A 534 27.92 -19.37 13.50
N PRO A 535 26.65 -19.74 13.77
CA PRO A 535 25.77 -20.24 12.73
C PRO A 535 24.97 -19.10 12.07
N SER A 536 25.09 -19.01 10.75
CA SER A 536 24.10 -18.37 9.86
C SER A 536 23.12 -19.44 9.37
N PRO A 537 21.80 -19.18 9.29
CA PRO A 537 20.88 -20.12 8.65
C PRO A 537 20.86 -19.90 7.13
N SER A 538 21.19 -20.97 6.42
CA SER A 538 21.18 -21.10 4.96
C SER A 538 19.78 -21.28 4.39
N PHE A 539 19.46 -20.49 3.35
CA PHE A 539 18.32 -20.69 2.46
C PHE A 539 18.48 -22.00 1.66
N ILE A 540 17.51 -22.91 1.78
CA ILE A 540 17.42 -24.10 0.92
C ILE A 540 16.37 -23.86 -0.17
N ARG A 541 16.87 -23.76 -1.40
CA ARG A 541 16.14 -23.85 -2.67
C ARG A 541 15.59 -25.27 -2.82
N ARG A 542 14.28 -25.43 -2.98
CA ARG A 542 13.65 -26.73 -3.31
C ARG A 542 13.30 -26.77 -4.80
N THR A 543 13.84 -27.77 -5.50
CA THR A 543 13.55 -28.12 -6.90
C THR A 543 12.54 -29.27 -6.98
N GLU A 544 11.55 -29.06 -7.84
CA GLU A 544 10.72 -29.98 -8.67
C GLU A 544 10.11 -31.30 -8.13
N ALA A 545 8.87 -31.51 -8.58
CA ALA A 545 7.95 -32.62 -8.33
C ALA A 545 8.34 -33.94 -9.04
N PRO A 546 7.60 -35.04 -8.75
CA PRO A 546 6.89 -35.67 -9.87
C PRO A 546 5.47 -36.20 -9.56
N THR A 547 4.69 -36.26 -10.64
CA THR A 547 3.31 -36.74 -10.82
C THR A 547 3.13 -38.25 -10.61
N ALA A 548 2.06 -38.67 -9.92
CA ALA A 548 1.23 -39.85 -10.26
C ALA A 548 -0.06 -39.93 -9.40
N THR A 549 -1.19 -40.27 -10.04
CA THR A 549 -2.54 -40.45 -9.45
C THR A 549 -3.03 -41.91 -9.70
N PRO A 550 -4.21 -42.38 -9.22
CA PRO A 550 -4.39 -43.14 -7.97
C PRO A 550 -5.05 -44.53 -8.14
N VAL A 551 -4.99 -45.39 -7.12
CA VAL A 551 -5.94 -46.52 -6.95
C VAL A 551 -6.19 -46.86 -5.46
N GLY A 552 -7.47 -46.85 -5.05
CA GLY A 552 -8.09 -47.89 -4.19
C GLY A 552 -8.05 -47.76 -2.66
N ALA A 553 -9.19 -47.36 -2.07
CA ALA A 553 -9.56 -47.58 -0.66
C ALA A 553 -9.81 -49.08 -0.35
N PRO A 554 -9.89 -49.58 0.92
CA PRO A 554 -11.04 -49.28 1.80
C PRO A 554 -10.83 -49.29 3.35
N THR A 555 -11.69 -48.54 4.05
CA THR A 555 -12.31 -48.69 5.39
C THR A 555 -11.64 -49.47 6.54
N ARG A 556 -11.46 -48.83 7.73
CA ARG A 556 -12.06 -49.23 9.04
C ARG A 556 -11.69 -48.29 10.21
N SER A 557 -12.70 -47.85 10.97
CA SER A 557 -12.68 -47.56 12.43
C SER A 557 -13.64 -48.59 13.10
N PRO A 558 -13.80 -48.74 14.45
CA PRO A 558 -13.44 -47.83 15.57
C PRO A 558 -12.90 -48.52 16.86
N VAL A 559 -12.36 -47.76 17.84
CA VAL A 559 -12.35 -48.13 19.28
C VAL A 559 -12.38 -46.86 20.17
N LEU A 560 -13.17 -46.93 21.24
CA LEU A 560 -13.52 -45.92 22.25
C LEU A 560 -12.82 -46.17 23.61
N ALA A 561 -12.69 -45.07 24.39
CA ALA A 561 -12.75 -44.93 25.86
C ALA A 561 -11.48 -45.26 26.73
N PRO A 562 -11.34 -44.71 27.97
CA PRO A 562 -12.37 -44.06 28.80
C PRO A 562 -12.01 -42.76 29.57
N VAL A 563 -13.11 -42.17 30.05
CA VAL A 563 -13.34 -41.09 31.02
C VAL A 563 -12.79 -41.41 32.42
N LYS A 564 -12.33 -40.38 33.15
CA LYS A 564 -12.34 -40.34 34.62
C LYS A 564 -12.97 -39.03 35.12
N THR A 565 -14.07 -39.21 35.84
CA THR A 565 -14.75 -38.25 36.71
C THR A 565 -14.04 -38.15 38.07
N ASN A 566 -14.07 -36.96 38.70
CA ASN A 566 -14.60 -36.78 40.05
C ASN A 566 -14.74 -35.29 40.41
N GLN A 567 -15.96 -34.92 40.83
CA GLN A 567 -16.27 -33.78 41.70
C GLN A 567 -15.55 -33.97 43.05
N THR A 568 -15.30 -32.98 43.92
CA THR A 568 -16.27 -32.22 44.71
C THR A 568 -15.52 -31.16 45.55
N THR A 569 -15.99 -29.90 45.49
CA THR A 569 -16.27 -28.94 46.58
C THR A 569 -15.30 -28.66 47.75
N LEU A 570 -15.16 -27.34 48.02
CA LEU A 570 -15.18 -26.62 49.32
C LEU A 570 -13.95 -25.70 49.57
N GLU A 571 -14.13 -24.40 49.29
CA GLU A 571 -13.61 -23.31 50.13
C GLU A 571 -14.51 -23.17 51.39
N PRO A 572 -14.18 -22.43 52.49
CA PRO A 572 -13.29 -21.25 52.56
C PRO A 572 -12.44 -21.05 53.84
N ASN A 573 -11.72 -19.91 53.86
CA ASN A 573 -11.37 -19.02 54.99
C ASN A 573 -9.91 -18.94 55.50
N LEU A 574 -9.35 -17.73 55.26
CA LEU A 574 -8.78 -16.77 56.23
C LEU A 574 -7.83 -17.29 57.33
N ASN A 575 -6.54 -16.92 57.25
CA ASN A 575 -5.91 -15.90 58.12
C ASN A 575 -4.37 -15.94 58.12
N ASN A 576 -3.78 -14.74 57.99
CA ASN A 576 -2.62 -14.17 58.70
C ASN A 576 -1.42 -15.04 59.14
N SER A 577 -0.23 -14.67 58.65
CA SER A 577 1.03 -14.38 59.40
C SER A 577 2.16 -14.22 58.37
N SER A 578 2.70 -13.03 58.11
CA SER A 578 3.73 -12.29 58.85
C SER A 578 5.11 -12.98 59.00
N VAL A 579 6.11 -12.36 58.36
CA VAL A 579 7.52 -12.12 58.78
C VAL A 579 8.64 -12.78 57.94
N SER A 580 9.63 -11.90 57.64
CA SER A 580 11.01 -12.07 57.11
C SER A 580 11.11 -12.33 55.60
N GLY A 581 11.72 -11.48 54.77
CA GLY A 581 12.73 -10.45 54.97
C GLY A 581 14.09 -10.98 54.55
N ILE A 582 14.55 -10.62 53.34
CA ILE A 582 15.96 -10.51 52.90
C ILE A 582 15.98 -9.57 51.69
N GLU A 583 16.97 -8.68 51.69
CA GLU A 583 17.24 -7.56 50.81
C GLU A 583 17.77 -7.98 49.42
N SER A 584 17.50 -7.20 48.36
CA SER A 584 18.47 -6.24 47.81
C SER A 584 18.08 -5.64 46.44
N SER A 585 18.19 -4.32 46.39
CA SER A 585 18.53 -3.41 45.28
C SER A 585 17.72 -3.42 43.97
N SER A 586 16.84 -2.42 43.84
CA SER A 586 16.63 -1.70 42.57
C SER A 586 16.87 -0.21 42.80
N ALA A 587 17.72 0.39 41.97
CA ALA A 587 17.99 1.83 41.95
C ALA A 587 16.98 2.50 41.01
N LEU A 588 16.14 3.37 41.57
CA LEU A 588 15.25 4.26 40.84
C LEU A 588 15.82 5.68 40.90
N SER A 589 15.94 6.33 39.74
CA SER A 589 16.12 7.78 39.60
C SER A 589 14.88 8.34 38.87
N PRO A 590 14.26 9.43 39.32
CA PRO A 590 13.08 10.00 38.67
C PRO A 590 13.49 11.06 37.62
N LEU A 591 13.00 10.94 36.39
CA LEU A 591 13.04 12.02 35.41
C LEU A 591 11.81 12.91 35.54
N LEU A 592 12.06 14.17 35.88
CA LEU A 592 11.09 15.27 35.89
C LEU A 592 10.61 15.57 34.46
N TRP A 593 9.29 15.61 34.27
CA TRP A 593 8.66 16.29 33.16
C TRP A 593 8.74 17.81 33.34
N LYS A 594 9.44 18.51 32.45
CA LYS A 594 9.31 19.96 32.26
C LYS A 594 8.36 20.22 31.09
N ALA A 595 7.14 20.65 31.39
CA ALA A 595 6.25 21.26 30.42
C ALA A 595 6.77 22.67 30.08
N THR A 596 7.07 22.93 28.81
CA THR A 596 7.39 24.29 28.33
C THR A 596 6.22 24.77 27.47
N PHE A 597 5.52 25.79 27.95
CA PHE A 597 4.53 26.56 27.19
C PHE A 597 5.26 27.47 26.20
N PHE A 598 4.97 27.37 24.91
CA PHE A 598 5.27 28.42 23.94
C PHE A 598 3.99 29.23 23.67
N LEU A 599 3.99 30.49 24.11
CA LEU A 599 3.10 31.52 23.59
C LEU A 599 3.70 32.05 22.29
N SER A 600 3.02 31.87 21.16
CA SER A 600 3.27 32.67 19.96
C SER A 600 2.24 33.81 19.88
N THR A 601 2.66 35.03 20.20
CA THR A 601 1.96 36.26 19.83
C THR A 601 2.03 36.47 18.33
N VAL A 602 0.90 36.37 17.63
CA VAL A 602 0.74 36.89 16.26
C VAL A 602 -0.05 38.19 16.34
N GLY A 603 0.66 39.30 16.18
CA GLY A 603 0.06 40.60 15.90
C GLY A 603 -0.21 40.70 14.40
N GLY A 604 -1.50 40.64 14.03
CA GLY A 604 -1.97 40.88 12.66
C GLY A 604 -2.97 42.04 12.67
N ILE A 605 -2.55 43.17 12.13
CA ILE A 605 -3.34 44.39 11.93
C ILE A 605 -4.37 44.12 10.84
N PHE A 606 -5.65 44.30 11.16
CA PHE A 606 -6.72 44.46 10.18
C PHE A 606 -6.73 45.91 9.68
N VAL A 607 -6.50 46.11 8.38
CA VAL A 607 -6.86 47.36 7.70
C VAL A 607 -8.21 47.15 7.04
N ILE A 608 -9.22 47.88 7.51
CA ILE A 608 -10.53 48.03 6.88
C ILE A 608 -10.56 49.43 6.25
N ASN A 609 -11.05 49.49 5.02
CA ASN A 609 -11.29 50.69 4.22
C ASN A 609 -11.92 51.86 4.99
N SER A 610 -11.27 53.02 4.90
CA SER A 610 -11.86 54.32 4.54
C SER A 610 -10.75 55.30 4.18
#